data_AF-A0AAU7X542-F1
#
_entry.id   AF-A0AAU7X542-F1
#
_cell.length_a   1.000
_cell.length_b   1.000
_cell.length_c   1.000
_cell.angle_alpha   90.00
_cell.angle_beta   90.00
_cell.angle_gamma   90.00
#
_symmetry.space_group_name_H-M   'P 1'
#
loop_
_entity.id
_entity.type
_entity.pdbx_description
1 polymer ?
#
loop_
_entity_poly.entity_id
_entity_poly.type
_entity_poly.pdbx_seq_one_letter_code
_entity_poly.pdbx_strand_id
1 'polypeptide(L)'
;MRTFDLIRDAVLPEFRERVADYLVEYEQVLGDSSAEPQSLRIAAYQLRGYLRGLNTTRVLGMADWEELDRRVLATWLTLDAGETLE
;
A
#
# COMPACT_ATOMS: atom_id res chain seq x y z
N MET A 1 9.83 0.76 3.87
CA MET A 1 9.54 1.84 4.84
C MET A 1 9.03 3.12 4.19
N ARG A 2 9.71 3.74 3.19
CA ARG A 2 9.25 5.02 2.58
C ARG A 2 7.79 5.08 2.11
N THR A 3 7.20 3.99 1.61
CA THR A 3 5.83 4.01 1.07
C THR A 3 4.78 4.36 2.11
N PHE A 4 4.90 3.87 3.36
CA PHE A 4 3.93 4.15 4.41
C PHE A 4 4.00 5.60 4.89
N ASP A 5 5.22 6.17 4.98
CA ASP A 5 5.40 7.59 5.29
C ASP A 5 4.76 8.50 4.23
N LEU A 6 4.90 8.14 2.95
CA LEU A 6 4.27 8.87 1.85
C LEU A 6 2.74 8.81 1.92
N ILE A 7 2.16 7.66 2.32
CA ILE A 7 0.72 7.56 2.54
C ILE A 7 0.30 8.52 3.66
N ARG A 8 1.00 8.51 4.80
CA ARG A 8 0.68 9.38 5.95
C ARG A 8 0.77 10.86 5.60
N ASP A 9 1.73 11.26 4.78
CA ASP A 9 1.89 12.67 4.37
C ASP A 9 0.78 13.14 3.43
N ALA A 10 0.38 12.28 2.48
CA ALA A 10 -0.66 12.57 1.50
C ALA A 10 -2.08 12.62 2.07
N VAL A 11 -2.29 12.05 3.25
CA VAL A 11 -3.58 12.03 3.95
C VAL A 11 -3.82 13.38 4.65
N LEU A 12 -5.09 13.82 4.65
CA LEU A 12 -5.51 15.01 5.40
C LEU A 12 -5.11 14.95 6.88
N PRO A 13 -4.60 16.05 7.47
CA PRO A 13 -4.04 16.06 8.84
C PRO A 13 -4.95 15.45 9.91
N GLU A 14 -6.26 15.73 9.85
CA GLU A 14 -7.25 15.26 10.81
C GLU A 14 -7.50 13.73 10.78
N PHE A 15 -7.12 13.06 9.67
CA PHE A 15 -7.26 11.62 9.51
C PHE A 15 -5.93 10.87 9.71
N ARG A 16 -4.80 11.58 9.77
CA ARG A 16 -3.46 10.96 9.79
C ARG A 16 -3.25 9.96 10.93
N GLU A 17 -3.70 10.29 12.14
CA GLU A 17 -3.53 9.41 13.30
C GLU A 17 -4.31 8.09 13.11
N ARG A 18 -5.58 8.18 12.70
CA ARG A 18 -6.42 7.00 12.43
C ARG A 18 -5.84 6.17 11.28
N VAL A 19 -5.41 6.81 10.20
CA VAL A 19 -4.79 6.11 9.07
C VAL A 19 -3.49 5.45 9.51
N ALA A 20 -2.65 6.13 10.31
CA ALA A 20 -1.41 5.56 10.81
C ALA A 20 -1.65 4.30 11.64
N ASP A 21 -2.66 4.29 12.51
CA ASP A 21 -3.05 3.12 13.31
C ASP A 21 -3.44 1.93 12.41
N TYR A 22 -4.27 2.17 11.38
CA TYR A 22 -4.63 1.14 10.40
C TYR A 22 -3.45 0.66 9.54
N LEU A 23 -2.48 1.54 9.24
CA LEU A 23 -1.33 1.19 8.42
C LEU A 23 -0.36 0.24 9.12
N VAL A 24 -0.35 0.19 10.47
CA VAL A 24 0.53 -0.72 11.24
C VAL A 24 0.30 -2.18 10.85
N GLU A 25 -0.94 -2.60 10.64
CA GLU A 25 -1.27 -3.98 10.26
C GLU A 25 -0.68 -4.35 8.89
N TYR A 26 -0.76 -3.43 7.93
CA TYR A 26 -0.16 -3.64 6.61
C TYR A 26 1.36 -3.57 6.66
N GLU A 27 1.94 -2.67 7.45
CA GLU A 27 3.38 -2.50 7.59
C GLU A 27 4.03 -3.72 8.24
N GLN A 28 3.36 -4.35 9.21
CA GLN A 28 3.82 -5.61 9.80
C GLN A 28 3.95 -6.71 8.75
N VAL A 29 2.92 -6.93 7.92
CA VAL A 29 2.95 -7.99 6.91
C VAL A 29 3.88 -7.63 5.74
N LEU A 30 3.79 -6.41 5.21
CA LEU A 30 4.54 -5.97 4.03
C LEU A 30 5.99 -5.60 4.32
N GLY A 31 6.33 -5.39 5.59
CA GLY A 31 7.69 -5.19 6.09
C GLY A 31 8.38 -6.50 6.50
N ASP A 32 7.62 -7.57 6.71
CA ASP A 32 8.17 -8.88 7.06
C ASP A 32 8.75 -9.57 5.82
N SER A 33 10.08 -9.71 5.81
CA SER A 33 10.81 -10.32 4.69
C SER A 33 10.73 -11.86 4.69
N SER A 34 10.17 -12.46 5.73
CA SER A 34 9.93 -13.90 5.84
C SER A 34 8.48 -14.28 5.53
N ALA A 35 7.59 -13.30 5.34
CA ALA A 35 6.21 -13.54 5.00
C ALA A 35 6.09 -14.25 3.65
N GLU A 36 5.15 -15.19 3.59
CA GLU A 36 4.90 -15.92 2.35
C GLU A 36 4.51 -14.96 1.21
N PRO A 37 4.98 -15.21 -0.02
CA PRO A 37 4.72 -14.32 -1.16
C PRO A 37 3.22 -14.14 -1.43
N GLN A 38 2.41 -15.15 -1.11
CA GLN A 38 0.95 -15.04 -1.19
C GLN A 38 0.39 -14.06 -0.14
N SER A 39 0.89 -14.11 1.09
CA SER A 39 0.48 -13.21 2.18
C SER A 39 0.86 -11.76 1.87
N LEU A 40 2.06 -11.53 1.34
CA LEU A 40 2.50 -10.21 0.86
C LEU A 40 1.58 -9.68 -0.24
N ARG A 41 1.26 -10.53 -1.23
CA ARG A 41 0.37 -10.18 -2.35
C ARG A 41 -1.04 -9.82 -1.86
N ILE A 42 -1.59 -10.61 -0.95
CA ILE A 42 -2.91 -10.37 -0.35
C ILE A 42 -2.91 -9.03 0.40
N ALA A 43 -1.91 -8.78 1.26
CA ALA A 43 -1.79 -7.53 2.01
C ALA A 43 -1.65 -6.31 1.09
N ALA A 44 -0.86 -6.42 0.01
CA ALA A 44 -0.68 -5.34 -0.96
C ALA A 44 -1.98 -5.01 -1.71
N TYR A 45 -2.77 -6.01 -2.13
CA TYR A 45 -4.09 -5.76 -2.73
C TYR A 45 -5.07 -5.13 -1.74
N GLN A 46 -5.07 -5.56 -0.48
CA GLN A 46 -5.90 -4.94 0.56
C GLN A 46 -5.52 -3.47 0.78
N LEU A 47 -4.22 -3.16 0.86
CA LEU A 47 -3.73 -1.79 0.97
C LEU A 47 -4.21 -0.91 -0.19
N ARG A 48 -4.17 -1.40 -1.43
CA ARG A 48 -4.71 -0.67 -2.60
C ARG A 48 -6.21 -0.39 -2.46
N GLY A 49 -6.97 -1.37 -1.97
CA GLY A 49 -8.39 -1.21 -1.68
C GLY A 49 -8.65 -0.12 -0.63
N TYR A 50 -7.84 -0.11 0.42
CA TYR A 50 -7.90 0.91 1.48
C TYR A 50 -7.58 2.32 0.94
N LEU A 51 -6.49 2.47 0.18
CA LEU A 51 -6.13 3.76 -0.45
C LEU A 51 -7.23 4.28 -1.36
N ARG A 52 -7.88 3.38 -2.13
CA ARG A 52 -9.05 3.74 -2.94
C ARG A 52 -10.20 4.24 -2.07
N GLY A 53 -10.46 3.59 -0.93
CA GLY A 53 -11.48 4.04 0.04
C GLY A 53 -11.19 5.43 0.62
N LEU A 54 -9.92 5.74 0.92
CA LEU A 54 -9.51 7.08 1.34
C LEU A 54 -9.74 8.11 0.23
N ASN A 55 -9.49 7.74 -1.04
CA ASN A 55 -9.75 8.63 -2.16
C ASN A 55 -11.25 8.89 -2.39
N THR A 56 -12.10 7.85 -2.33
CA THR A 56 -13.55 8.01 -2.53
C THR A 56 -14.19 8.83 -1.41
N THR A 57 -13.65 8.75 -0.20
CA THR A 57 -14.06 9.58 0.95
C THR A 57 -13.38 10.95 1.00
N ARG A 58 -12.57 11.30 -0.01
CA ARG A 58 -11.83 12.57 -0.14
C ARG A 58 -10.80 12.84 0.97
N VAL A 59 -10.38 11.79 1.67
CA VAL A 59 -9.32 11.83 2.68
C VAL A 59 -7.92 11.82 2.04
N LEU A 60 -7.82 11.29 0.82
CA LEU A 60 -6.61 11.24 -0.01
C LEU A 60 -6.87 11.87 -1.39
N GLY A 61 -5.97 12.75 -1.83
CA GLY A 61 -6.03 13.37 -3.16
C GLY A 61 -5.95 12.34 -4.29
N MET A 62 -6.57 12.64 -5.44
CA MET A 62 -6.55 11.74 -6.60
C MET A 62 -5.12 11.51 -7.12
N ALA A 63 -4.33 12.58 -7.26
CA ALA A 63 -2.95 12.49 -7.74
C ALA A 63 -2.07 11.66 -6.79
N ASP A 64 -2.22 11.87 -5.47
CA ASP A 64 -1.52 11.08 -4.46
C ASP A 64 -1.94 9.62 -4.50
N TRP A 65 -3.25 9.34 -4.64
CA TRP A 65 -3.76 7.98 -4.78
C TRP A 65 -3.14 7.26 -5.99
N GLU A 66 -3.09 7.88 -7.15
CA GLU A 66 -2.52 7.27 -8.38
C GLU A 66 -1.02 6.98 -8.24
N GLU A 67 -0.26 7.87 -7.59
CA GLU A 67 1.16 7.66 -7.32
C GLU A 67 1.38 6.54 -6.30
N LEU A 68 0.60 6.55 -5.21
CA LEU A 68 0.68 5.52 -4.17
C LEU A 68 0.25 4.14 -4.68
N ASP A 69 -0.80 4.06 -5.49
CA ASP A 69 -1.25 2.81 -6.12
C ASP A 69 -0.16 2.21 -7.01
N ARG A 70 0.48 3.03 -7.85
CA ARG A 70 1.60 2.63 -8.69
C ARG A 70 2.80 2.15 -7.87
N ARG A 71 3.10 2.81 -6.75
CA ARG A 71 4.18 2.38 -5.85
C ARG A 71 3.89 1.06 -5.17
N VAL A 72 2.66 0.85 -4.69
CA VAL A 72 2.26 -0.42 -4.08
C VAL A 72 2.38 -1.55 -5.09
N LEU A 73 1.92 -1.31 -6.32
CA LEU A 73 2.10 -2.23 -7.44
C LEU A 73 3.58 -2.55 -7.67
N ALA A 74 4.41 -1.53 -7.89
CA ALA A 74 5.81 -1.70 -8.22
C ALA A 74 6.63 -2.40 -7.12
N THR A 75 6.27 -2.20 -5.86
CA THR A 75 7.04 -2.70 -4.71
C THR A 75 6.68 -4.14 -4.34
N TRP A 76 5.39 -4.47 -4.31
CA TRP A 76 4.92 -5.76 -3.75
C TRP A 76 4.13 -6.62 -4.73
N LEU A 77 3.73 -6.07 -5.88
CA LEU A 77 2.93 -6.78 -6.89
C LEU A 77 3.60 -6.80 -8.27
N THR A 78 4.83 -6.31 -8.40
CA THR A 78 5.63 -6.48 -9.61
C THR A 78 5.72 -7.97 -9.88
N LEU A 79 5.27 -8.34 -11.08
CA LEU A 79 5.26 -9.72 -11.55
C LEU A 79 6.64 -10.35 -11.36
N ASP A 80 6.61 -11.48 -10.68
CA ASP A 80 7.22 -12.71 -11.15
C ASP A 80 6.93 -12.86 -12.67
N ALA A 81 7.67 -12.11 -13.50
CA ALA A 81 7.82 -12.33 -14.93
C ALA A 81 9.20 -12.94 -15.19
N GLY A 82 9.62 -13.78 -14.24
CA GLY A 82 10.56 -14.87 -14.44
C GLY A 82 9.80 -16.18 -14.67
N GLU A 83 8.70 -16.15 -15.43
CA GLU A 83 8.30 -17.33 -16.20
C GLU A 83 9.41 -17.61 -17.22
N THR A 84 10.48 -18.23 -16.73
CA THR A 84 11.33 -19.12 -17.51
C THR A 84 10.42 -20.21 -18.04
N LEU A 85 9.92 -20.01 -19.25
CA LEU A 85 9.49 -21.09 -20.12
C LEU A 85 10.55 -21.17 -21.24
N GLU A 86 11.71 -21.74 -20.89
CA GLU A 86 12.56 -22.46 -21.84
C GLU A 86 12.20 -23.95 -21.80
#